data_AF-A0A1V6QI09-F1
#
_entry.id   AF-A0A1V6QI09-F1
#
_cell.length_a   1.000
_cell.length_b   1.000
_cell.length_c   1.000
_cell.angle_alpha   90.00
_cell.angle_beta   90.00
_cell.angle_gamma   90.00
#
_symmetry.space_group_name_H-M   'P 1'
#
loop_
_entity.id
_entity.type
_entity.pdbx_description
1 polymer ?
#
loop_
_entity_poly.entity_id
_entity_poly.type
_entity_poly.pdbx_seq_one_letter_code
_entity_poly.pdbx_strand_id
1 'polypeptide(L)'
;MKVLSLLSAFALAGSAAAWNGQLSAGAYNQGEGGQITQKLNLIDYATGSQYQGWLVGGFNACTNTECDVYFEEFSGGNYQFSTKVWRTNDGCHNIDFLGNEEASVPKF
;
A
#
# COMPACT_ATOMS: atom_id res chain seq x y z
N MET A 1 33.61 -43.11 17.32
CA MET A 1 32.77 -42.06 17.93
C MET A 1 33.41 -40.70 17.66
N LYS A 2 32.81 -39.86 16.81
CA LYS A 2 32.20 -38.57 17.18
C LYS A 2 31.59 -37.95 15.92
N VAL A 3 30.30 -37.68 16.03
CA VAL A 3 29.43 -37.12 15.02
C VAL A 3 29.71 -35.62 14.90
N LEU A 4 29.72 -35.08 13.69
CA LEU A 4 29.40 -33.67 13.46
C LEU A 4 28.44 -33.60 12.26
N SER A 5 27.16 -33.78 12.60
CA SER A 5 26.02 -33.41 11.78
C SER A 5 26.03 -31.90 11.58
N LEU A 6 26.43 -31.43 10.40
CA LEU A 6 26.14 -30.07 9.95
C LEU A 6 24.81 -30.08 9.22
N LEU A 7 23.74 -30.15 10.02
CA LEU A 7 22.41 -29.75 9.57
C LEU A 7 22.30 -28.22 9.62
N SER A 8 21.49 -27.72 8.69
CA SER A 8 20.65 -26.52 8.78
C SER A 8 21.31 -25.15 8.79
N ALA A 9 21.36 -24.54 7.60
CA ALA A 9 21.17 -23.09 7.43
C ALA A 9 20.73 -22.74 5.98
N PHE A 10 19.70 -23.40 5.44
CA PHE A 10 18.88 -22.72 4.42
C PHE A 10 17.93 -21.82 5.20
N ALA A 11 18.44 -20.64 5.55
CA ALA A 11 17.65 -19.55 6.08
C ALA A 11 16.43 -19.37 5.17
N LEU A 12 15.25 -19.27 5.79
CA LEU A 12 14.01 -18.91 5.13
C LEU A 12 14.18 -17.52 4.50
N ALA A 13 14.69 -17.46 3.27
CA ALA A 13 14.39 -16.36 2.37
C ALA A 13 12.93 -16.56 1.94
N GLY A 14 12.00 -16.34 2.87
CA GLY A 14 10.61 -16.11 2.52
C GLY A 14 10.63 -14.89 1.61
N SER A 15 10.48 -15.13 0.32
CA SER A 15 10.33 -14.07 -0.67
C SER A 15 9.07 -13.30 -0.28
N ALA A 16 9.24 -12.19 0.46
CA ALA A 16 8.29 -11.11 0.39
C ALA A 16 8.26 -10.75 -1.10
N ALA A 17 7.21 -11.15 -1.81
CA ALA A 17 6.99 -10.70 -3.17
C ALA A 17 6.81 -9.18 -3.06
N ALA A 18 7.91 -8.45 -3.22
CA ALA A 18 7.89 -7.01 -3.22
C ALA A 18 7.03 -6.60 -4.42
N TRP A 19 5.99 -5.82 -4.14
CA TRP A 19 5.18 -5.18 -5.17
C TRP A 19 6.06 -4.58 -6.26
N ASN A 20 5.85 -4.96 -7.52
CA ASN A 20 6.58 -4.42 -8.66
C ASN A 20 5.86 -3.19 -9.20
N GLY A 21 6.13 -2.04 -8.58
CA GLY A 21 5.48 -0.82 -9.01
C GLY A 21 5.97 0.41 -8.26
N GLN A 22 5.23 1.49 -8.44
CA GLN A 22 5.55 2.79 -7.86
C GLN A 22 4.35 3.33 -7.08
N LEU A 23 4.62 3.80 -5.88
CA LEU A 23 3.72 4.64 -5.09
C LEU A 23 4.18 6.09 -5.19
N SER A 24 3.23 6.99 -5.46
CA SER A 24 3.45 8.43 -5.45
C SER A 24 2.37 9.14 -4.64
N ALA A 25 2.77 10.22 -3.95
CA ALA A 25 1.87 11.07 -3.21
C ALA A 25 1.83 12.46 -3.86
N GLY A 26 0.63 12.96 -4.14
CA GLY A 26 0.42 14.29 -4.68
C GLY A 26 0.56 15.40 -3.62
N ALA A 27 0.24 16.63 -4.04
CA ALA A 27 0.10 17.74 -3.11
C ALA A 27 -1.05 17.50 -2.11
N TYR A 28 -0.95 18.16 -0.96
CA TYR A 28 -2.05 18.24 0.00
C TYR A 28 -3.14 19.15 -0.55
N ASN A 29 -4.38 18.66 -0.55
CA ASN A 29 -5.56 19.40 -0.95
C ASN A 29 -6.38 19.72 0.29
N GLN A 30 -6.88 20.95 0.37
CA GLN A 30 -7.84 21.33 1.38
C GLN A 30 -9.24 21.16 0.80
N GLY A 31 -9.97 20.17 1.29
CA GLY A 31 -11.35 19.89 0.93
C GLY A 31 -12.35 20.72 1.72
N GLU A 32 -13.62 20.48 1.44
CA GLU A 32 -14.74 21.08 2.17
C GLU A 32 -14.67 20.73 3.67
N GLY A 33 -15.05 21.68 4.53
CA GLY A 33 -14.93 21.52 5.99
C GLY A 33 -13.49 21.61 6.52
N GLY A 34 -12.51 22.00 5.69
CA GLY A 34 -11.11 22.16 6.09
C GLY A 34 -10.35 20.84 6.20
N GLN A 35 -10.94 19.73 5.75
CA GLN A 35 -10.29 18.44 5.74
C GLN A 35 -9.11 18.45 4.77
N ILE A 36 -7.93 18.11 5.27
CA ILE A 36 -6.75 17.95 4.43
C ILE A 36 -6.75 16.53 3.87
N THR A 37 -6.58 16.38 2.56
CA THR A 37 -6.43 15.08 1.90
C THR A 37 -5.21 15.08 0.99
N GLN A 38 -4.65 13.90 0.76
CA GLN A 38 -3.55 13.70 -0.17
C GLN A 38 -3.92 12.60 -1.16
N LYS A 39 -3.86 12.91 -2.46
CA LYS A 39 -4.07 11.90 -3.49
C LYS A 39 -2.84 10.99 -3.56
N LEU A 40 -3.06 9.68 -3.50
CA LEU A 40 -2.04 8.66 -3.74
C LEU A 40 -2.28 8.02 -5.10
N ASN A 41 -1.20 7.75 -5.84
CA ASN A 41 -1.27 6.97 -7.08
C ASN A 41 -0.33 5.77 -7.01
N LEU A 42 -0.82 4.63 -7.47
CA LEU A 42 -0.06 3.41 -7.68
C LEU A 42 0.04 3.11 -9.17
N ILE A 43 1.20 2.64 -9.59
CA ILE A 43 1.42 2.06 -10.92
C ILE A 43 1.96 0.65 -10.70
N ASP A 44 1.27 -0.34 -11.25
CA ASP A 44 1.77 -1.72 -11.38
C ASP A 44 2.54 -1.83 -12.70
N TYR A 45 3.84 -2.10 -12.64
CA TYR A 45 4.66 -2.20 -13.84
C TYR A 45 4.50 -3.52 -14.59
N ALA A 46 3.98 -4.57 -13.94
CA ALA A 46 3.75 -5.85 -14.59
C ALA A 46 2.52 -5.80 -15.50
N THR A 47 1.46 -5.12 -15.06
CA THR A 47 0.19 -5.03 -15.79
C THR A 47 0.01 -3.71 -16.53
N GLY A 48 0.71 -2.65 -16.10
CA GLY A 48 0.46 -1.28 -16.54
C GLY A 48 -0.76 -0.64 -15.88
N SER A 49 -1.43 -1.34 -14.96
CA SER A 49 -2.59 -0.79 -14.26
C SER A 49 -2.21 0.36 -13.34
N GLN A 50 -3.11 1.33 -13.25
CA GLN A 50 -2.95 2.52 -12.43
C GLN A 50 -4.13 2.66 -11.48
N TYR A 51 -3.80 2.94 -10.22
CA TYR A 51 -4.78 3.05 -9.15
C TYR A 51 -4.65 4.38 -8.43
N GLN A 52 -5.76 4.91 -7.94
CA GLN A 52 -5.79 6.13 -7.15
C GLN A 52 -6.55 5.93 -5.85
N GLY A 53 -6.07 6.58 -4.80
CA GLY A 53 -6.70 6.60 -3.49
C GLY A 53 -6.55 7.96 -2.82
N TRP A 54 -7.36 8.22 -1.80
CA TRP A 54 -7.32 9.47 -1.04
C TRP A 54 -6.97 9.18 0.42
N LEU A 55 -5.88 9.77 0.90
CA LEU A 55 -5.44 9.65 2.28
C LEU A 55 -5.80 10.91 3.07
N VAL A 56 -6.68 10.76 4.06
CA VAL A 56 -7.07 11.86 4.96
C VAL A 56 -5.88 12.23 5.86
N GLY A 57 -5.57 13.52 5.94
CA GLY A 57 -4.38 14.05 6.61
C GLY A 57 -3.04 13.77 5.90
N GLY A 58 -3.07 12.98 4.82
CA GLY A 58 -1.90 12.49 4.09
C GLY A 58 -0.92 11.72 4.98
N PHE A 59 0.29 11.47 4.47
CA PHE A 59 1.28 10.65 5.19
C PHE A 59 1.72 11.23 6.54
N ASN A 60 1.52 12.53 6.77
CA ASN A 60 1.84 13.20 8.04
C ASN A 60 0.86 12.84 9.16
N ALA A 61 -0.35 12.37 8.84
CA ALA A 61 -1.27 11.83 9.82
C ALA A 61 -0.96 10.37 10.21
N CYS A 62 -0.13 9.69 9.41
CA CYS A 62 0.13 8.25 9.49
C CYS A 62 1.59 7.97 9.88
N THR A 63 2.13 8.73 10.83
CA THR A 63 3.54 8.60 11.28
C THR A 63 3.70 7.66 12.47
N ASN A 64 2.65 7.50 13.28
CA ASN A 64 2.63 6.64 14.47
C ASN A 64 1.65 5.46 14.32
N THR A 65 0.85 5.46 13.26
CA THR A 65 -0.15 4.44 12.97
C THR A 65 -0.16 4.15 11.49
N GLU A 66 -0.65 2.95 11.14
CA GLU A 66 -1.09 2.64 9.79
C GLU A 66 -2.43 3.32 9.52
N CYS A 67 -2.63 3.79 8.29
CA CYS A 67 -3.88 4.38 7.83
C CYS A 67 -4.43 3.58 6.67
N ASP A 68 -5.73 3.32 6.68
CA ASP A 68 -6.39 2.64 5.57
C ASP A 68 -6.56 3.58 4.36
N VAL A 69 -6.25 3.07 3.17
CA VAL A 69 -6.51 3.74 1.90
C VAL A 69 -7.15 2.75 0.95
N TYR A 70 -8.30 3.14 0.42
CA TYR A 70 -8.96 2.45 -0.67
C TYR A 70 -8.41 2.91 -2.01
N PHE A 71 -7.96 1.97 -2.83
CA PHE A 71 -7.47 2.22 -4.17
C PHE A 71 -8.48 1.73 -5.20
N GLU A 72 -8.74 2.56 -6.20
CA GLU A 72 -9.56 2.25 -7.36
C GLU A 72 -8.74 2.35 -8.64
N GLU A 73 -8.87 1.37 -9.51
CA GLU A 73 -8.24 1.34 -10.82
C GLU A 73 -8.92 2.34 -11.75
N PHE A 74 -8.11 3.20 -12.37
CA PHE A 74 -8.58 4.16 -13.37
C PHE A 74 -8.00 3.91 -14.77
N SER A 75 -7.19 2.87 -14.94
CA SER A 75 -6.68 2.39 -16.23
C SER A 75 -7.67 1.52 -17.02
N GLY A 76 -8.85 1.20 -16.47
CA GLY A 76 -9.98 0.61 -17.20
C GLY A 76 -10.51 -0.74 -16.69
N GLY A 77 -9.89 -1.36 -15.68
CA GLY A 77 -10.30 -2.68 -15.17
C GLY A 77 -11.30 -2.69 -14.01
N ASN A 78 -11.71 -1.52 -13.49
CA ASN A 78 -12.64 -1.37 -12.35
C ASN A 78 -12.25 -2.16 -11.09
N TYR A 79 -10.97 -2.48 -10.94
CA TYR A 79 -10.48 -3.19 -9.77
C TYR A 79 -10.34 -2.24 -8.58
N GLN A 80 -10.69 -2.73 -7.40
CA GLN A 80 -10.60 -1.95 -6.18
C GLN A 80 -10.07 -2.82 -5.05
N PHE A 81 -9.27 -2.22 -4.16
CA PHE A 81 -8.68 -2.94 -3.02
C PHE A 81 -8.32 -2.00 -1.87
N SER A 82 -8.29 -2.58 -0.67
CA SER A 82 -7.89 -1.91 0.56
C SER A 82 -6.38 -2.09 0.80
N THR A 83 -5.75 -1.03 1.30
CA THR A 83 -4.33 -1.03 1.68
C THR A 83 -4.16 -0.33 3.01
N LYS A 84 -3.03 -0.59 3.65
CA LYS A 84 -2.52 0.26 4.72
C LYS A 84 -1.32 1.04 4.25
N VAL A 85 -1.23 2.30 4.64
CA VAL A 85 -0.08 3.15 4.35
C VAL A 85 0.40 3.84 5.61
N TRP A 86 1.71 4.05 5.71
CA TRP A 86 2.30 4.79 6.82
C TRP A 86 3.63 5.41 6.41
N ARG A 87 4.05 6.41 7.18
CA ARG A 87 5.37 7.03 7.04
C ARG A 87 6.21 6.70 8.27
N THR A 88 7.38 6.13 8.06
CA THR A 88 8.34 5.91 9.15
C THR A 88 9.06 7.21 9.50
N ASN A 89 9.65 7.26 10.69
CA ASN A 89 10.33 8.46 11.21
C ASN A 89 11.56 8.90 10.40
N ASP A 90 12.15 7.98 9.63
CA ASP A 90 13.21 8.26 8.66
C ASP A 90 12.68 8.86 7.33
N GLY A 91 11.35 9.00 7.22
CA GLY A 91 10.68 9.61 6.09
C GLY A 91 10.25 8.63 5.00
N CYS A 92 10.49 7.33 5.13
CA CYS A 92 10.06 6.36 4.12
C CYS A 92 8.54 6.20 4.12
N HIS A 93 7.94 6.14 2.93
CA HIS A 93 6.53 5.79 2.76
C HIS A 93 6.41 4.29 2.52
N ASN A 94 5.51 3.66 3.25
CA ASN A 94 5.27 2.24 3.22
C ASN A 94 3.82 1.97 2.83
N ILE A 95 3.61 0.81 2.23
CA ILE A 95 2.31 0.31 1.83
C ILE A 95 2.25 -1.19 2.10
N ASP A 96 1.12 -1.64 2.64
CA ASP A 96 0.78 -3.04 2.80
C ASP A 96 -0.55 -3.32 2.08
N PHE A 97 -0.55 -4.36 1.26
CA PHE A 97 -1.70 -4.75 0.46
C PHE A 97 -2.49 -5.81 1.24
N LEU A 98 -3.68 -5.44 1.71
CA LEU A 98 -4.49 -6.30 2.59
C LEU A 98 -5.16 -7.48 1.85
N GLY A 99 -4.89 -7.64 0.55
CA GLY A 99 -5.61 -8.54 -0.33
C GLY A 99 -6.99 -7.99 -0.70
N ASN A 100 -7.73 -8.75 -1.50
CA ASN A 100 -9.04 -8.31 -1.96
C ASN A 100 -10.06 -8.52 -0.85
N GLU A 101 -10.42 -7.45 -0.17
CA GLU A 101 -11.80 -7.35 0.29
C GLU A 101 -12.63 -7.25 -0.98
N GLU A 102 -13.41 -8.28 -1.33
CA GLU A 102 -14.52 -8.11 -2.26
C GLU A 102 -15.38 -6.97 -1.71
N ALA A 103 -15.16 -5.76 -2.21
CA ALA A 103 -16.00 -4.62 -1.90
C ALA A 103 -17.37 -4.96 -2.45
N SER A 104 -18.25 -5.42 -1.57
CA SER A 104 -19.68 -5.50 -1.83
C SER A 104 -20.15 -4.06 -2.05
N VAL A 105 -20.12 -3.63 -3.31
CA VAL A 105 -20.65 -2.35 -3.75
C VAL A 105 -22.10 -2.28 -3.28
N PRO A 106 -22.47 -1.34 -2.39
CA PRO A 106 -23.88 -1.07 -2.15
C PRO A 106 -24.40 -0.49 -3.47
N LYS A 107 -25.26 -1.25 -4.15
CA LYS A 107 -26.07 -0.69 -5.22
C LYS A 107 -27.00 0.33 -4.56
N PHE A 108 -26.76 1.62 -4.82
CA PHE A 108 -27.74 2.67 -4.58
C PHE A 108 -28.87 2.57 -5.61
#